data_AF-R6FN57-F1
#
_entry.id   AF-R6FN57-F1
#
_cell.length_a   1.000
_cell.length_b   1.000
_cell.length_c   1.000
_cell.angle_alpha   90.00
_cell.angle_beta   90.00
_cell.angle_gamma   90.00
#
_symmetry.space_group_name_H-M   'P 1'
#
loop_
_entity.id
_entity.type
_entity.pdbx_description
1 polymer ?
#
loop_
_entity_poly.entity_id
_entity_poly.type
_entity_poly.pdbx_seq_one_letter_code
_entity_poly.pdbx_strand_id
1 'polypeptide(L)' 'MVIMVKNDDGTFSPVGMSKSQAYILNTFLSGLSKDEPLIIKENEKYEKRRC' A
#
# COMPACT_ATOMS: atom_id res chain seq x y z
N MET A 1 -3.32 4.62 3.49
CA MET A 1 -2.31 3.65 3.06
C MET A 1 -2.92 2.78 1.97
N VAL A 2 -2.23 2.57 0.85
CA VAL A 2 -2.65 1.64 -0.21
C VAL A 2 -1.59 0.55 -0.28
N ILE A 3 -2.00 -0.71 -0.10
CA ILE A 3 -1.10 -1.85 -0.22
C ILE A 3 -1.12 -2.30 -1.69
N MET A 4 0.07 -2.51 -2.24
CA MET A 4 0.25 -2.95 -3.61
C MET A 4 1.06 -4.23 -3.63
N VAL A 5 0.74 -5.12 -4.56
CA VAL A 5 1.55 -6.29 -4.88
C VAL A 5 2.39 -5.96 -6.11
N LYS A 6 3.68 -6.28 -6.04
CA LYS A 6 4.56 -6.24 -7.20
C LYS A 6 4.33 -7.51 -8.01
N ASN A 7 3.96 -7.34 -9.26
CA ASN A 7 3.77 -8.41 -10.23
C ASN A 7 5.12 -8.84 -10.84
N ASP A 8 5.15 -10.01 -11.47
CA ASP A 8 6.36 -10.56 -12.10
C ASP A 8 6.86 -9.70 -13.27
N ASP A 9 5.95 -8.98 -13.93
CA ASP A 9 6.26 -8.02 -15.00
C ASP A 9 6.78 -6.66 -14.48
N GLY A 10 6.98 -6.54 -13.16
CA GLY A 10 7.45 -5.33 -12.51
C GLY A 10 6.37 -4.27 -12.29
N THR A 11 5.11 -4.52 -12.69
CA THR A 11 3.99 -3.61 -12.43
C THR A 11 3.48 -3.77 -10.99
N PHE A 12 2.62 -2.82 -10.56
CA PHE A 12 2.01 -2.84 -9.24
C PHE A 12 0.49 -2.90 -9.35
N SER A 13 -0.12 -3.80 -8.58
CA SER A 13 -1.58 -3.95 -8.50
C SER A 13 -2.07 -3.63 -7.09
N PRO A 14 -3.13 -2.81 -6.94
CA PRO A 14 -3.69 -2.52 -5.62
C PRO A 14 -4.34 -3.78 -5.05
N VAL A 15 -4.11 -4.05 -3.77
CA VAL A 15 -4.79 -5.14 -3.07
C VAL A 15 -6.21 -4.67 -2.74
N GLY A 16 -7.20 -5.40 -3.24
CA GLY A 16 -8.59 -5.23 -2.83
C GLY A 16 -8.78 -5.74 -1.41
N MET A 17 -9.25 -4.88 -0.52
CA MET A 17 -9.43 -5.22 0.90
C MET A 17 -10.68 -4.57 1.47
N SER A 18 -11.33 -5.28 2.40
CA SER A 18 -12.42 -4.74 3.20
C SER A 18 -11.91 -3.75 4.26
N LYS A 19 -12.82 -2.94 4.81
CA LYS A 19 -12.48 -1.97 5.87
C LYS A 19 -11.86 -2.61 7.10
N SER A 20 -12.32 -3.80 7.50
CA SER A 20 -11.79 -4.52 8.68
C SER A 20 -10.36 -5.02 8.44
N GLN A 21 -10.09 -5.59 7.26
CA GLN A 21 -8.74 -6.02 6.86
C GLN A 21 -7.78 -4.82 6.80
N ALA A 22 -8.24 -3.68 6.26
CA ALA A 22 -7.46 -2.44 6.25
C ALA A 22 -7.11 -1.94 7.64
N TYR A 23 -8.06 -2.02 8.57
CA TYR A 23 -7.86 -1.61 9.95
C TYR A 23 -6.80 -2.48 10.65
N ILE A 24 -6.90 -3.80 10.54
CA ILE A 24 -5.93 -4.75 11.13
C ILE A 24 -4.51 -4.48 10.60
N LEU A 25 -4.37 -4.34 9.28
CA LEU A 25 -3.08 -4.07 8.65
C LEU A 25 -2.49 -2.71 9.08
N ASN A 26 -3.32 -1.67 9.14
CA ASN A 26 -2.87 -0.36 9.63
C ASN A 26 -2.39 -0.43 11.07
N THR A 27 -3.11 -1.11 11.96
CA THR A 27 -2.70 -1.26 13.37
C THR A 27 -1.37 -2.00 13.49
N PHE A 28 -1.20 -3.10 12.75
CA PHE A 28 0.04 -3.88 12.77
C PHE A 28 1.24 -3.08 12.23
N LEU A 29 1.07 -2.45 11.07
CA LEU A 29 2.12 -1.65 10.44
C LEU A 29 2.46 -0.39 11.24
N SER A 30 1.48 0.23 11.90
CA SER A 30 1.73 1.35 12.82
C SER A 30 2.50 0.94 14.06
N GLY A 31 2.49 -0.36 14.42
CA GLY A 31 3.34 -0.92 15.47
C GLY A 31 4.78 -1.05 15.01
N LEU A 32 4.99 -1.59 13.80
CA LEU A 32 6.31 -1.74 13.18
C LEU A 32 6.98 -0.40 12.86
N SER A 33 6.19 0.61 12.48
CA SER A 33 6.71 1.93 12.13
C SER A 33 7.23 2.75 13.31
N LYS A 34 7.08 2.26 14.54
CA LYS A 34 7.63 2.93 15.74
C LYS A 34 9.15 2.78 15.83
N ASP A 35 9.66 1.66 15.33
CA ASP A 35 11.09 1.33 15.42
C ASP A 35 11.82 1.54 14.09
N GLU A 36 11.17 1.30 12.94
CA GLU A 36 11.71 1.62 11.60
C GLU A 36 10.65 2.29 10.71
N PRO A 37 10.95 3.46 10.11
CA PRO A 37 9.99 4.12 9.22
C PRO A 37 9.77 3.24 7.97
N LEU A 38 8.53 2.77 7.81
CA LEU A 38 8.10 2.15 6.56
C LEU A 38 8.33 3.15 5.42
N ILE A 39 8.93 2.69 4.31
CA ILE A 39 9.16 3.52 3.14
C ILE A 39 7.81 3.84 2.49
N ILE A 40 7.21 4.96 2.88
CA ILE A 40 5.98 5.50 2.30
C ILE A 40 6.39 6.36 1.10
N LYS A 41 6.19 5.85 -0.11
CA LYS A 41 6.32 6.67 -1.32
C LYS A 41 5.10 7.58 -1.43
N GLU A 42 5.24 8.83 -1.01
CA GLU A 42 4.16 9.82 -1.05
C GLU A 42 3.85 10.36 -2.46
N ASN A 43 4.70 10.09 -3.46
CA ASN A 43 4.71 10.79 -4.74
C ASN A 43 4.41 9.97 -6.01
N GLU A 44 4.02 8.69 -5.91
CA GLU A 44 3.48 7.98 -7.09
C GLU A 44 2.01 8.37 -7.27
N LYS A 45 1.80 9.60 -7.76
CA LYS A 45 0.51 10.05 -8.29
C LYS A 45 0.12 9.09 -9.42
N TYR A 46 -0.93 8.32 -9.16
CA TYR A 46 -1.66 7.52 -10.14
C TYR A 46 -1.67 8.20 -11.51
N GLU A 47 -0.95 7.66 -12.49
CA GLU A 47 -1.23 8.02 -13.87
C GLU A 47 -2.67 7.58 -14.15
N LYS A 48 -3.56 8.56 -14.30
CA LYS A 48 -4.89 8.34 -14.87
C LYS A 48 -4.67 7.69 -16.22
N ARG A 49 -4.95 6.38 -16.35
CA ARG A 49 -5.18 5.77 -17.65
C ARG A 49 -6.35 6.54 -18.28
N ARG A 50 -6.07 7.36 -19.29
CA ARG A 50 -7.09 7.87 -20.21
C ARG A 50 -7.68 6.63 -20.91
N CYS A 51 -8.93 6.34 -20.60
CA CYS A 51 -9.78 5.52 -21.46
C CYS A 51 -10.16 6.37 -22.68
#